data_AF-A0A221NJI1-F1
#
_entry.id   AF-A0A221NJI1-F1
#
_cell.length_a   1.000
_cell.length_b   1.000
_cell.length_c   1.000
_cell.angle_alpha   90.00
_cell.angle_beta   90.00
_cell.angle_gamma   90.00
#
_symmetry.space_group_name_H-M   'P 1'
#
loop_
_entity.id
_entity.type
_entity.pdbx_description
1 polymer ?
#
loop_
_entity_poly.entity_id
_entity_poly.type
_entity_poly.pdbx_seq_one_letter_code
_entity_poly.pdbx_strand_id
1 'polypeptide(L)'
;MGAVFSTTMFTIAFLVVAGLLQMLASQVKSGDSKPNYTFGIRSKATLSSERAWNAAHTSALGALKAIPVMLIGFVATLWVIFAVLPKDDSSVPWIFFSGMGFTAIMVALLMHMYYKADSLARRITEGDE
;
A
#
# COMPACT_ATOMS: atom_id res chain seq x y z
N MET A 1 -20.06 12.48 -17.09
CA MET A 1 -19.94 11.08 -16.60
C MET A 1 -18.49 10.69 -16.26
N GLY A 2 -17.48 11.16 -17.00
CA GLY A 2 -16.07 10.77 -16.79
C GLY A 2 -15.48 11.13 -15.41
N ALA A 3 -15.90 12.25 -14.80
CA ALA A 3 -15.43 12.69 -13.50
C ALA A 3 -15.86 11.72 -12.38
N VAL A 4 -17.14 11.32 -12.39
CA VAL A 4 -17.70 10.34 -11.45
C VAL A 4 -16.97 9.00 -11.61
N PHE A 5 -16.85 8.52 -12.85
CA PHE A 5 -16.15 7.27 -13.14
C PHE A 5 -14.71 7.26 -12.59
N SER A 6 -13.93 8.32 -12.87
CA SER A 6 -12.54 8.43 -12.44
C SER A 6 -12.43 8.46 -10.91
N THR A 7 -13.24 9.28 -10.23
CA THR A 7 -13.26 9.35 -8.77
C THR A 7 -13.61 8.01 -8.13
N THR A 8 -14.64 7.32 -8.64
CA THR A 8 -15.06 6.01 -8.14
C THR A 8 -13.98 4.95 -8.36
N MET A 9 -13.35 4.91 -9.54
CA MET A 9 -12.28 3.97 -9.87
C MET A 9 -11.11 4.08 -8.88
N PHE A 10 -10.57 5.29 -8.68
CA PHE A 10 -9.47 5.51 -7.73
C PHE A 10 -9.89 5.24 -6.29
N THR A 11 -11.12 5.59 -5.90
CA THR A 11 -11.67 5.28 -4.57
C THR A 11 -11.62 3.77 -4.31
N ILE A 12 -12.14 2.96 -5.23
CA ILE A 12 -12.15 1.51 -5.08
C ILE A 12 -10.72 0.98 -5.00
N ALA A 13 -9.84 1.42 -5.92
CA ALA A 13 -8.45 0.97 -5.94
C ALA A 13 -7.72 1.24 -4.62
N PHE A 14 -7.81 2.47 -4.10
CA PHE A 14 -7.15 2.84 -2.85
C PHE A 14 -7.74 2.14 -1.62
N LEU A 15 -9.06 1.96 -1.56
CA LEU A 15 -9.69 1.24 -0.44
C LEU A 15 -9.34 -0.25 -0.45
N VAL A 16 -9.26 -0.88 -1.63
CA VAL A 16 -8.82 -2.29 -1.74
C VAL A 16 -7.38 -2.43 -1.23
N VAL A 17 -6.47 -1.57 -1.69
CA VAL A 17 -5.07 -1.62 -1.23
C VAL A 17 -4.97 -1.33 0.27
N ALA A 18 -5.69 -0.32 0.78
CA ALA A 18 -5.73 0.00 2.21
C ALA A 18 -6.23 -1.19 3.05
N GLY A 19 -7.29 -1.86 2.60
CA GLY A 19 -7.84 -3.05 3.24
C GLY A 19 -6.84 -4.21 3.28
N LEU A 20 -6.16 -4.47 2.16
CA LEU A 20 -5.12 -5.50 2.09
C LEU A 20 -3.96 -5.21 3.04
N LEU A 21 -3.42 -3.99 3.04
CA LEU A 21 -2.32 -3.63 3.94
C LEU A 21 -2.73 -3.72 5.42
N GLN A 22 -3.95 -3.31 5.75
CA GLN A 22 -4.48 -3.43 7.11
C GLN A 22 -4.69 -4.90 7.51
N MET A 23 -5.16 -5.75 6.59
CA MET A 23 -5.28 -7.19 6.80
C MET A 23 -3.92 -7.82 7.09
N LEU A 24 -2.88 -7.45 6.32
CA LEU A 24 -1.51 -7.91 6.57
C LEU A 24 -1.01 -7.41 7.93
N ALA A 25 -1.24 -6.14 8.28
CA ALA A 25 -0.87 -5.59 9.57
C ALA A 25 -1.51 -6.36 10.74
N SER A 26 -2.77 -6.77 10.59
CA SER A 26 -3.49 -7.57 11.58
C SER A 26 -2.91 -8.99 11.71
N GLN A 27 -2.64 -9.68 10.60
CA GLN A 27 -2.01 -11.01 10.62
C GLN A 27 -0.61 -10.99 11.24
N VAL A 28 0.16 -9.94 10.98
CA VAL A 28 1.50 -9.78 11.57
C VAL A 28 1.39 -9.53 13.08
N LYS A 29 0.40 -8.75 13.53
CA LYS A 29 0.15 -8.52 14.97
C LYS A 29 -0.32 -9.77 15.71
N SER A 30 -1.17 -10.59 15.08
CA SER A 30 -1.69 -11.81 15.71
C SER A 30 -0.67 -12.95 15.71
N GLY A 31 0.44 -12.81 14.96
CA GLY A 31 1.41 -13.88 14.78
C GLY A 31 0.97 -14.94 13.76
N ASP A 32 -0.14 -14.72 13.06
CA ASP A 32 -0.68 -15.64 12.06
C ASP A 32 -0.01 -15.51 10.68
N SER A 33 0.86 -14.51 10.51
CA SER A 33 1.58 -14.28 9.25
C SER A 33 2.69 -15.31 9.07
N LYS A 34 2.41 -16.37 8.29
CA LYS A 34 3.40 -17.37 7.88
C LYS A 34 3.96 -17.09 6.49
N PRO A 35 5.22 -17.50 6.21
CA PRO A 35 5.78 -17.46 4.86
C PRO A 35 4.85 -18.13 3.85
N ASN A 36 4.54 -17.40 2.77
CA ASN A 36 3.66 -17.91 1.72
C ASN A 36 3.96 -17.22 0.38
N TYR A 37 3.53 -17.86 -0.71
CA TYR A 37 3.78 -17.37 -2.07
C TYR A 37 2.69 -16.45 -2.61
N THR A 38 1.67 -16.08 -1.82
CA THR A 38 0.48 -15.37 -2.33
C THR A 38 0.40 -13.93 -1.84
N PHE A 39 0.62 -13.70 -0.54
CA PHE A 39 0.29 -12.45 0.14
C PHE A 39 1.34 -12.07 1.19
N GLY A 40 1.81 -10.81 1.13
CA GLY A 40 2.84 -10.29 2.03
C GLY A 40 4.01 -9.62 1.29
N ILE A 41 5.03 -9.22 2.04
CA ILE A 41 6.31 -8.72 1.52
C ILE A 41 7.16 -9.92 1.14
N ARG A 42 7.15 -10.26 -0.14
CA ARG A 42 7.76 -11.48 -0.68
C ARG A 42 9.03 -11.16 -1.46
N SER A 43 10.16 -11.60 -0.93
CA SER A 43 11.45 -11.62 -1.60
C SER A 43 12.14 -12.96 -1.34
N LYS A 44 13.23 -13.24 -2.06
CA LYS A 44 14.03 -14.45 -1.81
C LYS A 44 14.49 -14.54 -0.34
N ALA A 45 14.82 -13.39 0.26
CA ALA A 45 15.26 -13.32 1.64
C ALA A 45 14.10 -13.46 2.64
N THR A 46 12.94 -12.80 2.42
CA THR A 46 11.81 -12.96 3.36
C THR A 46 11.24 -14.37 3.36
N LEU A 47 11.41 -15.11 2.26
CA LEU A 47 10.96 -16.51 2.13
C LEU A 47 12.01 -17.53 2.59
N SER A 48 13.22 -17.12 2.98
CA SER A 48 14.29 -18.08 3.33
C SER A 48 14.08 -18.75 4.68
N SER A 49 13.41 -18.07 5.63
CA SER A 49 13.12 -18.62 6.95
C SER A 49 11.94 -17.89 7.61
N GLU A 50 11.27 -18.55 8.56
CA GLU A 50 10.22 -17.92 9.38
C GLU A 50 10.74 -16.72 10.17
N ARG A 51 12.01 -16.78 10.62
CA ARG A 51 12.68 -15.69 11.32
C ARG A 51 12.81 -14.46 10.43
N ALA A 52 13.30 -14.62 9.19
CA ALA A 52 13.44 -13.54 8.23
C ALA A 52 12.09 -12.94 7.85
N TRP A 53 11.07 -13.79 7.63
CA TRP A 53 9.70 -13.37 7.37
C TRP A 53 9.14 -12.50 8.50
N ASN A 54 9.19 -13.00 9.74
CA ASN A 54 8.61 -12.32 10.91
C ASN A 54 9.32 -11.00 11.19
N ALA A 55 10.66 -10.97 11.13
CA ALA A 55 11.43 -9.75 11.37
C ALA A 55 11.13 -8.67 10.32
N ALA A 56 11.10 -9.05 9.04
CA ALA A 56 10.79 -8.14 7.94
C ALA A 56 9.38 -7.54 8.08
N HIS A 57 8.37 -8.38 8.30
CA HIS A 57 6.98 -7.93 8.43
C HIS A 57 6.73 -7.11 9.71
N THR A 58 7.34 -7.50 10.83
CA THR A 58 7.24 -6.74 12.09
C THR A 58 7.87 -5.36 11.92
N SER A 59 9.02 -5.25 11.25
CA SER A 59 9.67 -3.97 10.96
C SER A 59 8.82 -3.06 10.05
N ALA A 60 7.97 -3.65 9.21
CA ALA A 60 7.08 -2.94 8.30
C ALA A 60 5.76 -2.51 8.95
N LEU A 61 5.42 -2.96 10.17
CA LEU A 61 4.13 -2.69 10.82
C LEU A 61 3.76 -1.21 10.89
N GLY A 62 4.74 -0.32 11.07
CA GLY A 62 4.50 1.12 11.06
C GLY A 62 3.96 1.59 9.72
N ALA A 63 4.63 1.20 8.63
CA ALA A 63 4.21 1.53 7.26
C ALA A 63 2.89 0.86 6.88
N LEU A 64 2.70 -0.41 7.25
CA LEU A 64 1.48 -1.17 6.98
C LEU A 64 0.23 -0.55 7.63
N LYS A 65 0.38 0.23 8.71
CA LYS A 65 -0.71 0.99 9.35
C LYS A 65 -0.83 2.41 8.81
N ALA A 66 0.29 3.07 8.52
CA ALA A 66 0.31 4.46 8.10
C ALA A 66 -0.22 4.64 6.66
N ILE A 67 0.18 3.75 5.75
CA ILE A 67 -0.20 3.84 4.33
C ILE A 67 -1.73 3.75 4.15
N PRO A 68 -2.47 2.82 4.79
CA PRO A 68 -3.93 2.81 4.75
C PRO A 68 -4.60 4.13 5.16
N VAL A 69 -4.13 4.76 6.24
CA VAL A 69 -4.67 6.04 6.72
C VAL A 69 -4.44 7.14 5.70
N MET A 70 -3.25 7.18 5.10
CA MET A 70 -2.93 8.13 4.02
C MET A 70 -3.80 7.87 2.78
N LEU A 71 -4.04 6.60 2.39
CA LEU A 71 -4.90 6.25 1.27
C LEU A 71 -6.35 6.72 1.48
N ILE A 72 -6.88 6.59 2.71
CA ILE A 72 -8.18 7.15 3.08
C ILE A 72 -8.18 8.68 2.92
N GLY A 73 -7.07 9.34 3.31
CA GLY A 73 -6.85 10.77 3.06
C GLY A 73 -6.92 11.13 1.57
N PHE A 74 -6.24 10.38 0.70
CA PHE A 74 -6.30 10.58 -0.75
C PHE A 74 -7.71 10.40 -1.31
N VAL A 75 -8.45 9.39 -0.84
CA VAL A 75 -9.87 9.22 -1.20
C VAL A 75 -10.67 10.44 -0.80
N ALA A 76 -10.54 10.91 0.44
CA ALA A 76 -11.25 12.12 0.90
C ALA A 76 -10.90 13.34 0.04
N THR A 77 -9.61 13.54 -0.29
CA THR A 77 -9.16 14.63 -1.16
C THR A 77 -9.77 14.53 -2.57
N LEU A 78 -9.82 13.34 -3.17
CA LEU A 78 -10.45 13.16 -4.49
C LEU A 78 -11.95 13.52 -4.47
N TRP A 79 -12.66 13.15 -3.39
CA TRP A 79 -14.06 13.52 -3.23
C TRP A 79 -14.27 15.02 -3.02
N VAL A 80 -13.36 15.69 -2.32
CA VAL A 80 -13.38 17.16 -2.20
C VAL A 80 -13.13 17.82 -3.56
N ILE A 81 -12.13 17.37 -4.33
CA ILE A 81 -11.86 17.87 -5.68
C ILE A 81 -13.10 17.70 -6.56
N PHE A 82 -13.69 16.49 -6.56
CA PHE A 82 -14.91 16.21 -7.30
C PHE A 82 -16.09 17.12 -6.87
N ALA A 83 -16.24 17.39 -5.58
CA ALA A 83 -17.30 18.25 -5.05
C ALA A 83 -17.15 19.72 -5.51
N VAL A 84 -15.92 20.24 -5.61
CA VAL A 84 -15.65 21.65 -5.93
C VAL A 84 -15.59 21.92 -7.45
N LEU A 85 -15.09 20.99 -8.26
CA LEU A 85 -14.94 21.22 -9.71
C LEU A 85 -16.28 21.28 -10.46
N PRO A 86 -16.36 21.96 -11.61
CA PRO A 86 -17.50 21.86 -12.52
C PRO A 86 -17.78 20.41 -12.93
N LYS A 87 -19.03 20.05 -13.21
CA LYS A 87 -19.45 18.66 -13.52
C LYS A 87 -19.45 18.36 -15.03
N ASP A 88 -18.78 19.23 -15.79
CA ASP A 88 -18.53 19.08 -17.22
C ASP A 88 -17.24 18.31 -17.49
N ASP A 89 -16.96 18.06 -18.76
CA ASP A 89 -15.82 17.26 -19.20
C ASP A 89 -14.45 17.92 -18.94
N SER A 90 -14.42 19.23 -18.67
CA SER A 90 -13.16 19.94 -18.37
C SER A 90 -12.58 19.55 -17.00
N SER A 91 -13.39 19.00 -16.11
CA SER A 91 -12.98 18.54 -14.77
C SER A 91 -12.28 17.18 -14.78
N VAL A 92 -12.49 16.37 -15.83
CA VAL A 92 -12.02 14.98 -15.89
C VAL A 92 -10.49 14.88 -15.82
N PRO A 93 -9.71 15.68 -16.58
CA PRO A 93 -8.25 15.62 -16.51
C PRO A 93 -7.71 15.93 -15.12
N TRP A 94 -8.30 16.89 -14.41
CA TRP A 94 -7.86 17.28 -13.07
C TRP A 94 -7.98 16.12 -12.06
N ILE A 95 -9.14 15.47 -12.01
CA ILE A 95 -9.38 14.31 -11.14
C ILE A 95 -8.45 13.17 -11.52
N PHE A 96 -8.31 12.90 -12.83
CA PHE A 96 -7.50 11.80 -13.32
C PHE A 96 -6.01 11.98 -12.96
N PHE A 97 -5.44 13.16 -13.21
CA PHE A 97 -4.03 13.44 -12.89
C PHE A 97 -3.78 13.50 -11.38
N SER A 98 -4.71 14.02 -10.57
CA SER A 98 -4.61 13.92 -9.11
C SER A 98 -4.59 12.46 -8.63
N GLY A 99 -5.50 11.62 -9.14
CA GLY A 99 -5.53 10.20 -8.82
C GLY A 99 -4.25 9.46 -9.25
N MET A 100 -3.70 9.79 -10.43
CA MET A 100 -2.41 9.28 -10.89
C MET A 100 -1.26 9.72 -9.99
N GLY A 101 -1.22 10.98 -9.58
CA GLY A 101 -0.22 11.50 -8.64
C GLY A 101 -0.24 10.76 -7.30
N PHE A 102 -1.44 10.56 -6.72
CA PHE A 102 -1.60 9.77 -5.50
C PHE A 102 -1.18 8.31 -5.68
N THR A 103 -1.46 7.73 -6.84
CA THR A 103 -1.02 6.37 -7.18
C THR A 103 0.49 6.28 -7.23
N ALA A 104 1.18 7.26 -7.83
CA ALA A 104 2.64 7.29 -7.87
C ALA A 104 3.26 7.38 -6.46
N ILE A 105 2.69 8.22 -5.59
CA ILE A 105 3.11 8.34 -4.18
C ILE A 105 2.90 7.00 -3.45
N MET A 106 1.73 6.38 -3.60
CA MET A 106 1.43 5.07 -3.00
C MET A 106 2.46 4.02 -3.45
N VAL A 107 2.74 3.93 -4.75
CA VAL A 107 3.69 2.96 -5.30
C VAL A 107 5.10 3.21 -4.76
N ALA A 108 5.55 4.46 -4.70
CA ALA A 108 6.86 4.81 -4.13
C ALA A 108 6.99 4.38 -2.65
N LEU A 109 5.94 4.59 -1.85
CA LEU A 109 5.93 4.19 -0.44
C LEU A 109 5.92 2.67 -0.26
N LEU A 110 5.14 1.95 -1.09
CA LEU A 110 5.12 0.49 -1.09
C LEU A 110 6.49 -0.10 -1.49
N MET A 111 7.15 0.49 -2.50
CA MET A 111 8.50 0.10 -2.88
C MET A 111 9.50 0.37 -1.75
N HIS A 112 9.44 1.55 -1.12
CA HIS A 112 10.30 1.87 0.01
C HIS A 112 10.13 0.88 1.17
N MET A 113 8.88 0.56 1.53
CA MET A 113 8.55 -0.45 2.53
C MET A 113 9.13 -1.82 2.15
N TYR A 114 8.95 -2.23 0.89
CA TYR A 114 9.48 -3.48 0.34
C TYR A 114 11.01 -3.54 0.48
N TYR A 115 11.73 -2.54 -0.01
CA TYR A 115 13.19 -2.52 0.03
C TYR A 115 13.75 -2.52 1.45
N LYS A 116 13.10 -1.79 2.36
CA LYS A 116 13.50 -1.77 3.77
C LYS A 116 13.35 -3.15 4.40
N ALA A 117 12.19 -3.78 4.22
CA ALA A 117 11.90 -5.11 4.74
C ALA A 117 12.81 -6.20 4.13
N ASP A 118 13.05 -6.13 2.82
CA ASP A 118 13.96 -7.04 2.12
C ASP A 118 15.42 -6.88 2.57
N SER A 119 15.89 -5.65 2.76
CA SER A 119 17.25 -5.42 3.26
C SER A 119 17.46 -5.96 4.67
N LEU A 120 16.44 -5.90 5.53
CA LEU A 120 16.48 -6.50 6.85
C LEU A 120 16.50 -8.03 6.77
N ALA A 121 15.67 -8.62 5.92
CA ALA A 121 15.64 -10.08 5.73
C ALA A 121 17.00 -10.60 5.26
N ARG A 122 17.63 -9.93 4.27
CA ARG A 122 18.96 -10.31 3.76
C ARG A 122 20.03 -10.36 4.84
N ARG A 123 20.06 -9.35 5.72
CA ARG A 123 21.02 -9.31 6.85
C ARG A 123 20.84 -10.46 7.83
N ILE A 124 19.62 -10.96 7.98
CA ILE A 124 19.34 -12.12 8.84
C ILE A 124 19.81 -13.39 8.15
N THR A 125 19.49 -13.56 6.86
CA THR A 125 19.93 -14.72 6.08
C THR A 125 21.46 -14.82 6.01
N GLU A 126 22.16 -13.71 5.76
CA GLU A 126 23.63 -13.67 5.66
C GLU A 126 24.34 -13.83 7.02
N GLY A 127 23.67 -13.52 8.13
CA GLY A 127 24.24 -13.67 9.48
C GLY A 127 24.00 -15.04 10.11
N ASP A 128 23.12 -15.84 9.51
CA ASP A 128 22.84 -17.23 9.92
C ASP A 128 23.70 -18.26 9.12
N GLU A 129 24.44 -17.82 8.09
CA GLU A 129 25.45 -18.59 7.34
C GLU A 129 26.85 -18.50 7.99
#